data_AF-A0A1T2J727-F1
#
_entry.id   AF-A0A1T2J727-F1
#
_cell.length_a   1.000
_cell.length_b   1.000
_cell.length_c   1.000
_cell.angle_alpha   90.00
_cell.angle_beta   90.00
_cell.angle_gamma   90.00
#
_symmetry.space_group_name_H-M   'P 1'
#
loop_
_entity.id
_entity.type
_entity.pdbx_description
1 polymer ?
#
loop_
_entity_poly.entity_id
_entity_poly.type
_entity_poly.pdbx_seq_one_letter_code
_entity_poly.pdbx_strand_id
1 'polypeptide(L)'
;MIITGGAIAQPSPSSTTDYDPTASLSLTIPFGAGGIRDFGISLNLLTTNEENAWMGGAGVTFYPARDNKLGCSVIGGRNFTNSELHFGYDFCQKVFNFGVGVLDTKGEDSVEVLQDSDIRLKQDVEQIATLDNGLKLYSFKYLWDDTTYVGVMAQDLLQQAGYRDTVTTGNNGFYAVYYSRLGLKMVTLDEWQQDNTSIFL
;
A
#
# COMPACT_ATOMS: atom_id res chain seq x y z
N MET A 1 -52.58 -6.94 21.92
CA MET A 1 -51.29 -7.48 22.44
C MET A 1 -50.68 -8.28 21.28
N ILE A 2 -49.97 -7.61 20.36
CA ILE A 2 -48.49 -7.62 20.16
C ILE A 2 -47.98 -9.08 20.23
N ILE A 3 -47.40 -9.68 19.19
CA ILE A 3 -46.02 -9.39 18.73
C ILE A 3 -45.82 -9.60 17.22
N THR A 4 -45.26 -8.57 16.58
CA THR A 4 -44.67 -8.53 15.24
C THR A 4 -43.43 -9.43 15.18
N GLY A 5 -43.44 -10.45 14.32
CA GLY A 5 -42.29 -11.32 14.08
C GLY A 5 -41.20 -10.59 13.29
N GLY A 6 -40.05 -10.35 13.91
CA GLY A 6 -38.91 -9.68 13.32
C GLY A 6 -38.29 -10.48 12.18
N ALA A 7 -38.03 -9.81 11.06
CA ALA A 7 -37.22 -10.32 9.97
C ALA A 7 -35.79 -10.53 10.47
N ILE A 8 -35.31 -11.77 10.35
CA ILE A 8 -33.91 -12.15 10.57
C ILE A 8 -33.13 -11.56 9.39
N ALA A 9 -32.36 -10.49 9.63
CA ALA A 9 -31.44 -9.96 8.63
C ALA A 9 -30.43 -11.07 8.30
N GLN A 10 -30.47 -11.57 7.06
CA GLN A 10 -29.39 -12.38 6.53
C GLN A 10 -28.11 -11.53 6.54
N PRO A 11 -26.98 -12.03 7.06
CA PRO A 11 -25.72 -11.31 6.93
C PRO A 11 -25.40 -11.18 5.43
N SER A 12 -25.32 -9.95 4.94
CA SER A 12 -24.80 -9.64 3.61
C SER A 12 -23.42 -10.29 3.45
N PRO A 13 -23.11 -10.91 2.30
CA PRO A 13 -21.77 -11.44 2.05
C PRO A 13 -20.80 -10.25 1.93
N SER A 14 -20.13 -9.89 3.02
CA SER A 14 -19.06 -8.91 3.01
C SER A 14 -17.78 -9.54 2.49
N SER A 15 -17.23 -8.94 1.43
CA SER A 15 -15.92 -9.15 0.78
C SER A 15 -15.61 -10.58 0.32
N THR A 16 -15.73 -10.81 -0.99
CA THR A 16 -14.96 -11.82 -1.71
C THR A 16 -13.47 -11.58 -1.44
N THR A 17 -12.86 -12.38 -0.58
CA THR A 17 -11.41 -12.33 -0.36
C THR A 17 -10.75 -12.89 -1.62
N ASP A 18 -9.97 -12.10 -2.32
CA ASP A 18 -9.22 -12.57 -3.49
C ASP A 18 -8.09 -13.50 -3.02
N TYR A 19 -8.05 -14.71 -3.58
CA TYR A 19 -7.07 -15.74 -3.19
C TYR A 19 -5.88 -15.68 -4.17
N ASP A 20 -5.07 -14.63 -4.04
CA ASP A 20 -3.85 -14.46 -4.82
C ASP A 20 -2.62 -14.91 -4.00
N PRO A 21 -2.05 -16.10 -4.30
CA PRO A 21 -0.96 -16.63 -3.51
C PRO A 21 0.31 -15.83 -3.69
N THR A 22 1.06 -15.66 -2.62
CA THR A 22 2.26 -14.80 -2.62
C THR A 22 3.37 -15.39 -1.77
N ALA A 23 4.59 -14.94 -1.99
CA ALA A 23 5.77 -15.39 -1.24
C ALA A 23 6.23 -14.30 -0.27
N SER A 24 6.58 -14.71 0.95
CA SER A 24 7.16 -13.81 1.95
C SER A 24 8.49 -14.33 2.48
N LEU A 25 9.30 -13.40 2.96
CA LEU A 25 10.53 -13.67 3.69
C LEU A 25 10.34 -13.25 5.14
N SER A 26 10.51 -14.18 6.08
CA SER A 26 10.27 -13.90 7.49
C SER A 26 11.41 -14.26 8.41
N LEU A 27 11.51 -13.49 9.50
CA LEU A 27 12.29 -13.86 10.67
C LEU A 27 11.36 -14.53 11.68
N THR A 28 11.69 -15.75 12.06
CA THR A 28 10.86 -16.61 12.90
C THR A 28 11.60 -16.96 14.19
N ILE A 29 10.89 -16.95 15.32
CA ILE A 29 11.41 -17.35 16.63
C ILE A 29 10.60 -18.56 17.10
N PRO A 30 11.25 -19.73 17.35
CA PRO A 30 10.58 -20.89 17.89
C PRO A 30 10.45 -20.81 19.42
N PHE A 31 9.31 -21.25 19.94
CA PHE A 31 9.05 -21.38 21.37
C PHE A 31 9.48 -22.77 21.88
N GLY A 32 9.96 -22.81 23.13
CA GLY A 32 10.34 -24.06 23.81
C GLY A 32 11.69 -24.66 23.39
N ALA A 33 12.46 -23.91 22.61
CA ALA A 33 13.60 -24.38 21.85
C ALA A 33 14.71 -23.32 21.86
N GLY A 34 15.38 -23.11 23.00
CA GLY A 34 16.54 -22.20 23.09
C GLY A 34 16.25 -20.68 23.08
N GLY A 35 15.02 -20.25 22.77
CA GLY A 35 14.60 -18.84 22.81
C GLY A 35 15.05 -18.03 21.59
N ILE A 36 15.27 -16.71 21.75
CA ILE A 36 15.64 -15.78 20.64
C ILE A 36 16.96 -16.13 19.92
N ARG A 37 17.78 -17.02 20.49
CA ARG A 37 19.05 -17.45 19.88
C ARG A 37 18.81 -18.41 18.70
N ASP A 38 17.71 -19.14 18.74
CA ASP A 38 17.35 -20.16 17.75
C ASP A 38 16.46 -19.56 16.65
N PHE A 39 16.76 -18.33 16.21
CA PHE A 39 15.99 -17.68 15.16
C PHE A 39 16.10 -18.46 13.84
N GLY A 40 15.03 -18.38 13.06
CA GLY A 40 14.90 -19.00 11.75
C GLY A 40 14.64 -17.95 10.68
N ILE A 41 15.13 -18.21 9.47
CA ILE A 41 14.85 -17.43 8.27
C ILE A 41 13.89 -18.27 7.44
N SER A 42 12.67 -17.78 7.22
CA SER A 42 11.60 -18.54 6.59
C SER A 42 11.24 -17.97 5.23
N LEU A 43 11.11 -18.84 4.23
CA LEU A 43 10.41 -18.53 2.99
C LEU A 43 9.02 -19.13 3.09
N ASN A 44 7.99 -18.30 3.05
CA ASN A 44 6.61 -18.75 3.18
C ASN A 44 5.83 -18.49 1.89
N LEU A 45 4.88 -19.37 1.61
CA LEU A 45 3.86 -19.19 0.60
C LEU A 45 2.53 -18.94 1.31
N LEU A 46 1.91 -17.80 1.04
CA LEU A 46 0.71 -17.32 1.69
C LEU A 46 -0.49 -17.48 0.76
N THR A 47 -1.68 -17.68 1.33
CA THR A 47 -2.93 -17.85 0.59
C THR A 47 -3.45 -16.56 -0.02
N THR A 48 -2.96 -15.41 0.43
CA THR A 48 -3.41 -14.08 0.01
C THR A 48 -2.30 -13.06 0.23
N ASN A 49 -2.21 -12.08 -0.68
CA ASN A 49 -1.42 -10.86 -0.54
C ASN A 49 -2.27 -9.65 -0.14
N GLU A 50 -3.52 -9.85 0.31
CA GLU A 50 -4.39 -8.75 0.71
C GLU A 50 -3.91 -8.08 2.01
N GLU A 51 -3.98 -6.75 2.05
CA GLU A 51 -3.61 -5.98 3.24
C GLU A 51 -4.69 -6.04 4.32
N ASN A 52 -4.27 -5.99 5.60
CA ASN A 52 -5.15 -6.04 6.76
C ASN A 52 -6.04 -7.30 6.85
N ALA A 53 -5.74 -8.30 6.01
CA ALA A 53 -6.46 -9.56 5.89
C ALA A 53 -5.84 -10.67 6.73
N TRP A 54 -6.67 -11.64 7.11
CA TRP A 54 -6.19 -12.90 7.69
C TRP A 54 -5.58 -13.75 6.59
N MET A 55 -4.42 -14.34 6.88
CA MET A 55 -3.69 -15.18 5.95
C MET A 55 -3.43 -16.56 6.57
N GLY A 56 -3.41 -17.56 5.70
CA GLY A 56 -2.79 -18.85 6.00
C GLY A 56 -1.59 -19.04 5.09
N GLY A 57 -0.66 -19.91 5.47
CA GLY A 57 0.48 -20.22 4.64
C GLY A 57 1.20 -21.48 5.04
N ALA A 58 2.15 -21.86 4.20
CA ALA A 58 3.12 -22.91 4.50
C ALA A 58 4.51 -22.43 4.08
N GLY A 59 5.53 -22.82 4.83
CA GLY A 59 6.88 -22.33 4.58
C GLY A 59 7.98 -23.31 4.92
N VAL A 60 9.17 -22.96 4.45
CA VAL A 60 10.41 -23.63 4.79
C VAL A 60 11.26 -22.67 5.61
N THR A 61 11.78 -23.14 6.73
CA THR A 61 12.54 -22.32 7.67
C THR A 61 13.96 -22.84 7.80
N PHE A 62 14.97 -21.98 7.70
CA PHE A 62 16.36 -22.32 7.97
C PHE A 62 16.76 -21.80 9.35
N TYR A 63 17.19 -22.69 10.24
CA TYR A 63 17.64 -22.37 11.59
C TYR A 63 19.17 -22.45 11.71
N PRO A 64 19.90 -21.34 11.47
CA PRO A 64 21.38 -21.35 11.53
C PRO A 64 21.91 -21.72 12.92
N ALA A 65 21.23 -21.28 13.98
CA ALA A 65 21.65 -21.54 15.35
C ALA A 65 21.25 -22.93 15.90
N ARG A 66 20.42 -23.69 15.18
CA ARG A 66 20.01 -25.06 15.54
C ARG A 66 20.68 -26.10 14.65
N ASP A 67 22.01 -26.07 14.61
CA ASP A 67 22.82 -26.99 13.78
C ASP A 67 22.47 -26.93 12.28
N ASN A 68 22.14 -25.74 11.75
CA ASN A 68 21.74 -25.53 10.35
C ASN A 68 20.54 -26.40 9.91
N LYS A 69 19.60 -26.66 10.81
CA LYS A 69 18.42 -27.49 10.51
C LYS A 69 17.41 -26.76 9.64
N LEU A 70 16.74 -27.55 8.79
CA LEU A 70 15.59 -27.10 8.02
C LEU A 70 14.29 -27.45 8.73
N GLY A 71 13.36 -26.51 8.65
CA GLY A 71 12.04 -26.51 9.23
C GLY A 71 10.98 -26.49 8.13
N CYS A 72 9.80 -26.98 8.48
CA CYS A 72 8.67 -27.03 7.57
C CYS A 72 7.45 -26.64 8.40
N SER A 73 6.89 -25.47 8.10
CA SER A 73 5.88 -24.84 8.93
C SER A 73 4.56 -24.68 8.20
N VAL A 74 3.50 -24.80 8.97
CA VAL A 74 2.18 -24.27 8.62
C VAL A 74 1.97 -23.05 9.50
N ILE A 75 1.54 -21.95 8.88
CA ILE A 75 1.43 -20.65 9.52
C ILE A 75 0.04 -20.05 9.29
N GLY A 76 -0.41 -19.28 10.26
CA GLY A 76 -1.63 -18.48 10.20
C GLY A 76 -1.39 -17.15 10.90
N GLY A 77 -1.88 -16.08 10.30
CA GLY A 77 -1.48 -14.75 10.70
C GLY A 77 -2.33 -13.66 10.08
N ARG A 78 -1.79 -12.44 10.15
CA ARG A 78 -2.41 -11.27 9.56
C ARG A 78 -1.38 -10.53 8.72
N ASN A 79 -1.77 -10.18 7.50
CA ASN A 79 -1.01 -9.28 6.65
C ASN A 79 -1.26 -7.84 7.08
N PHE A 80 -0.20 -7.05 7.04
CA PHE A 80 -0.17 -5.60 7.21
C PHE A 80 0.46 -4.99 5.95
N THR A 81 0.57 -3.66 5.90
CA THR A 81 1.21 -2.94 4.81
C THR A 81 2.65 -3.43 4.64
N ASN A 82 2.95 -4.09 3.51
CA ASN A 82 4.26 -4.69 3.16
C ASN A 82 4.90 -5.58 4.23
N SER A 83 4.09 -6.10 5.15
CA SER A 83 4.57 -6.88 6.29
C SER A 83 3.57 -7.95 6.71
N GLU A 84 4.08 -8.99 7.33
CA GLU A 84 3.31 -10.15 7.76
C GLU A 84 3.61 -10.39 9.24
N LEU A 85 2.58 -10.72 10.01
CA LEU A 85 2.74 -11.26 11.36
C LEU A 85 2.07 -12.63 11.40
N HIS A 86 2.82 -13.68 11.70
CA HIS A 86 2.28 -15.03 11.75
C HIS A 86 2.64 -15.79 13.01
N PHE A 87 1.78 -16.76 13.32
CA PHE A 87 2.05 -17.83 14.25
C PHE A 87 2.01 -19.16 13.48
N GLY A 88 2.88 -20.08 13.85
CA GLY A 88 2.99 -21.33 13.13
C GLY A 88 3.40 -22.49 14.00
N TYR A 89 3.29 -23.67 13.40
CA TYR A 89 3.87 -24.89 13.94
C TYR A 89 4.79 -25.49 12.91
N ASP A 90 6.06 -25.64 13.28
CA ASP A 90 7.05 -26.35 12.50
C ASP A 90 6.99 -27.83 12.86
N PHE A 91 6.51 -28.65 11.94
CA PHE A 91 6.38 -30.10 12.15
C PHE A 91 7.70 -30.84 11.96
N CYS A 92 8.65 -30.27 11.21
CA CYS A 92 9.99 -30.82 11.01
C CYS A 92 10.83 -30.64 12.28
N GLN A 93 10.71 -29.50 12.95
CA GLN A 93 11.41 -29.21 14.22
C GLN A 93 10.57 -29.46 15.48
N LYS A 94 9.28 -29.76 15.32
CA LYS A 94 8.28 -30.00 16.39
C LYS A 94 8.17 -28.84 17.38
N VAL A 95 8.19 -27.61 16.87
CA VAL A 95 8.16 -26.37 17.69
C VAL A 95 7.07 -25.42 17.21
N PHE A 96 6.42 -24.76 18.16
CA PHE A 96 5.62 -23.58 17.85
C PHE A 96 6.54 -22.43 17.48
N ASN A 97 6.10 -21.58 16.59
CA ASN A 97 6.87 -20.44 16.16
C ASN A 97 6.00 -19.20 15.97
N PHE A 98 6.67 -18.06 16.02
CA PHE A 98 6.10 -16.75 15.73
C PHE A 98 7.07 -16.04 14.80
N GLY A 99 6.56 -15.32 13.81
CA GLY A 99 7.42 -14.63 12.87
C GLY A 99 6.83 -13.32 12.38
N VAL A 100 7.75 -12.46 11.96
CA VAL A 100 7.45 -11.24 11.21
C VAL A 100 8.10 -11.36 9.84
N GLY A 101 7.32 -11.09 8.82
CA GLY A 101 7.70 -11.21 7.42
C GLY A 101 7.64 -9.89 6.68
N VAL A 102 8.44 -9.80 5.63
CA VAL A 102 8.23 -8.85 4.54
C VAL A 102 7.61 -9.60 3.37
N LEU A 103 6.63 -8.96 2.76
CA LEU A 103 5.81 -9.47 1.70
C LEU A 103 5.46 -8.30 0.79
N ASP A 104 5.35 -8.55 -0.50
CA ASP A 104 4.70 -7.63 -1.43
C ASP A 104 3.17 -7.80 -1.29
N THR A 105 2.57 -6.93 -0.49
CA THR A 105 1.13 -6.97 -0.20
C THR A 105 0.44 -6.16 -1.29
N LYS A 106 -0.63 -6.67 -1.91
CA LYS A 106 -1.61 -5.85 -2.63
C LYS A 106 -2.42 -5.07 -1.59
N GLY A 107 -1.73 -4.16 -0.90
CA GLY A 107 -2.40 -3.00 -0.34
C GLY A 107 -2.87 -2.17 -1.52
N GLU A 108 -3.96 -1.44 -1.32
CA GLU A 108 -4.35 -0.36 -2.21
C GLU A 108 -3.23 0.69 -2.14
N ASP A 109 -2.14 0.44 -2.86
CA ASP A 109 -0.94 1.25 -2.99
C ASP A 109 -1.28 2.48 -3.85
N SER A 110 -2.32 3.20 -3.46
CA SER A 110 -2.16 4.64 -3.45
C SER A 110 -1.13 4.92 -2.35
N VAL A 111 0.16 4.76 -2.68
CA VAL A 111 1.15 5.68 -2.12
C VAL A 111 0.54 7.03 -2.43
N GLU A 112 -0.04 7.63 -1.40
CA GLU A 112 -0.63 8.94 -1.47
C GLU A 112 0.54 9.89 -1.69
N VAL A 113 0.95 10.00 -2.96
CA VAL A 113 2.01 10.91 -3.40
C VAL A 113 1.44 12.30 -3.20
N LEU A 114 1.65 12.77 -1.98
CA LEU A 114 1.39 14.13 -1.55
C LEU A 114 2.45 14.99 -2.18
N GLN A 115 2.08 15.64 -3.27
CA GLN A 115 2.95 16.58 -3.94
C GLN A 115 2.43 17.99 -3.68
N ASP A 116 3.32 18.85 -3.19
CA ASP A 116 3.03 20.26 -2.98
C ASP A 116 2.61 20.89 -4.32
N SER A 117 1.34 21.33 -4.39
CA SER A 117 0.74 21.82 -5.63
C SER A 117 0.05 23.18 -5.48
N ASP A 118 0.44 23.92 -4.45
CA ASP A 118 -0.01 25.28 -4.17
C ASP A 118 0.52 26.28 -5.20
N ILE A 119 -0.34 27.15 -5.74
CA ILE A 119 0.04 28.24 -6.65
C ILE A 119 1.14 29.16 -6.09
N ARG A 120 1.20 29.35 -4.77
CA ARG A 120 2.21 30.23 -4.12
C ARG A 120 3.62 29.67 -4.17
N LEU A 121 3.78 28.38 -4.45
CA LEU A 121 5.06 27.70 -4.56
C LEU A 121 5.56 27.60 -6.00
N LYS A 122 4.77 28.11 -6.96
CA LYS A 122 4.97 27.92 -8.40
C LYS A 122 5.16 29.25 -9.12
N GLN A 123 5.97 29.24 -10.17
CA GLN A 123 6.19 30.33 -11.12
C GLN A 123 6.05 29.82 -12.56
N ASP A 124 5.92 30.75 -13.52
CA ASP A 124 5.76 30.45 -14.96
C ASP A 124 4.63 29.43 -15.22
N VAL A 125 3.48 29.65 -14.58
CA VAL A 125 2.36 28.71 -14.63
C VAL A 125 1.54 28.93 -15.90
N GLU A 126 1.50 27.92 -16.77
CA GLU A 126 0.72 27.93 -18.01
C GLU A 126 -0.17 26.67 -18.09
N GLN A 127 -1.42 26.83 -18.52
CA GLN A 127 -2.31 25.69 -18.76
C GLN A 127 -1.97 25.05 -20.10
N ILE A 128 -1.62 23.76 -20.11
CA ILE A 128 -1.17 23.06 -21.32
C ILE A 128 -2.19 22.06 -21.86
N ALA A 129 -3.09 21.54 -21.02
CA ALA A 129 -4.11 20.59 -21.43
C ALA A 129 -5.32 20.58 -20.48
N THR A 130 -6.42 20.00 -20.97
CA THR A 130 -7.60 19.63 -20.16
C THR A 130 -7.91 18.18 -20.48
N LEU A 131 -7.98 17.35 -19.45
CA LEU A 131 -8.31 15.93 -19.53
C LEU A 131 -9.82 15.73 -19.70
N ASP A 132 -10.23 14.56 -20.20
CA ASP A 132 -11.64 14.22 -20.43
C ASP A 132 -12.50 14.25 -19.15
N ASN A 133 -11.87 14.04 -17.99
CA ASN A 133 -12.49 14.15 -16.67
C ASN A 133 -12.59 15.59 -16.14
N GLY A 134 -12.25 16.58 -16.96
CA GLY A 134 -12.31 18.01 -16.63
C GLY A 134 -11.09 18.55 -15.87
N LEU A 135 -10.09 17.70 -15.57
CA LEU A 135 -8.87 18.13 -14.88
C LEU A 135 -7.99 18.96 -15.82
N LYS A 136 -7.55 20.11 -15.34
CA LYS A 136 -6.62 20.98 -16.06
C LYS A 136 -5.19 20.64 -15.68
N LEU A 137 -4.34 20.48 -16.69
CA LEU A 137 -2.90 20.29 -16.53
C LEU A 137 -2.18 21.60 -16.80
N TYR A 138 -1.18 21.86 -15.97
CA TYR A 138 -0.36 23.07 -15.98
C TYR A 138 1.11 22.69 -16.09
N SER A 139 1.86 23.41 -16.91
CA SER A 139 3.32 23.47 -16.81
C SER A 139 3.70 24.57 -15.82
N PHE A 140 4.67 24.30 -14.95
CA PHE A 140 5.14 25.27 -13.96
C PHE A 140 6.56 24.93 -13.49
N LYS A 141 7.22 25.91 -12.88
CA LYS A 141 8.47 25.72 -12.12
C LYS A 141 8.23 25.96 -10.65
N TYR A 142 8.97 25.28 -9.78
CA TYR A 142 8.95 25.63 -8.35
C TYR A 142 9.81 26.86 -8.10
N LEU A 143 9.52 27.63 -7.04
CA LEU A 143 10.31 28.83 -6.69
C LEU A 143 11.78 28.53 -6.36
N TRP A 144 12.11 27.28 -6.05
CA TRP A 144 13.44 26.82 -5.64
C TRP A 144 14.06 25.82 -6.64
N ASP A 145 13.42 25.59 -7.78
CA ASP A 145 13.88 24.64 -8.80
C ASP A 145 13.60 25.19 -10.20
N ASP A 146 14.62 25.20 -11.05
CA ASP A 146 14.52 25.66 -12.45
C ASP A 146 13.91 24.60 -13.38
N THR A 147 13.71 23.38 -12.90
CA THR A 147 13.07 22.28 -13.63
C THR A 147 11.59 22.60 -13.87
N THR A 148 11.14 22.38 -15.11
CA THR A 148 9.73 22.59 -15.49
C THR A 148 8.97 21.29 -15.35
N TYR A 149 7.94 21.29 -14.50
CA TYR A 149 7.08 20.15 -14.22
C TYR A 149 5.70 20.32 -14.85
N VAL A 150 5.01 19.22 -15.05
CA VAL A 150 3.61 19.14 -15.48
C VAL A 150 2.77 18.50 -14.38
N GLY A 151 1.66 19.15 -14.03
CA GLY A 151 0.75 18.64 -13.02
C GLY A 151 -0.51 19.48 -12.86
N VAL A 152 -1.27 19.22 -11.80
CA VAL A 152 -2.52 19.92 -11.47
C VAL A 152 -2.28 21.09 -10.50
N MET A 153 -3.22 22.00 -10.37
CA MET A 153 -3.18 23.10 -9.40
C MET A 153 -4.17 22.86 -8.25
N ALA A 154 -3.71 22.96 -7.00
CA ALA A 154 -4.56 22.71 -5.84
C ALA A 154 -5.76 23.68 -5.76
N GLN A 155 -5.53 24.96 -6.07
CA GLN A 155 -6.57 26.00 -6.07
C GLN A 155 -7.68 25.76 -7.09
N ASP A 156 -7.37 25.10 -8.21
CA ASP A 156 -8.36 24.71 -9.21
C ASP A 156 -9.18 23.50 -8.77
N LEU A 157 -8.53 22.51 -8.14
CA LEU A 157 -9.23 21.36 -7.58
C LEU A 157 -10.18 21.76 -6.45
N LEU A 158 -9.78 22.73 -5.60
CA LEU A 158 -10.65 23.27 -4.56
C LEU A 158 -11.92 23.93 -5.11
N GLN A 159 -11.90 24.45 -6.34
CA GLN A 159 -13.09 25.03 -6.97
C GLN A 159 -14.04 23.98 -7.55
N GLN A 160 -13.58 22.74 -7.73
CA GLN A 160 -14.37 21.65 -8.29
C GLN A 160 -14.90 20.75 -7.17
N ALA A 161 -16.21 20.72 -6.96
CA ALA A 161 -16.82 20.00 -5.84
C ALA A 161 -16.42 18.51 -5.74
N GLY A 162 -16.16 17.85 -6.87
CA GLY A 162 -15.77 16.44 -6.93
C GLY A 162 -14.30 16.12 -6.63
N TYR A 163 -13.43 17.13 -6.49
CA TYR A 163 -11.99 16.93 -6.26
C TYR A 163 -11.48 17.66 -5.00
N ARG A 164 -12.38 18.15 -4.14
CA ARG A 164 -11.99 18.92 -2.94
C ARG A 164 -11.30 18.06 -1.89
N ASP A 165 -11.67 16.79 -1.82
CA ASP A 165 -11.14 15.78 -0.91
C ASP A 165 -9.76 15.24 -1.33
N THR A 166 -9.32 15.52 -2.56
CA THR A 166 -7.96 15.17 -3.04
C THR A 166 -6.93 16.24 -2.69
N VAL A 167 -7.33 17.35 -2.06
CA VAL A 167 -6.44 18.44 -1.63
C VAL A 167 -6.33 18.44 -0.11
N THR A 168 -5.11 18.52 0.39
CA THR A 168 -4.82 18.69 1.82
C THR A 168 -4.00 19.95 2.06
N THR A 169 -4.02 20.44 3.30
CA THR A 169 -3.19 21.57 3.73
C THR A 169 -2.10 21.04 4.66
N GLY A 170 -0.84 21.21 4.29
CA GLY A 170 0.30 20.83 5.11
C GLY A 170 0.46 21.71 6.36
N ASN A 171 1.27 21.26 7.32
CA ASN A 171 1.59 22.03 8.54
C ASN A 171 2.29 23.38 8.26
N ASN A 172 2.86 23.52 7.06
CA ASN A 172 3.47 24.75 6.54
C ASN A 172 2.43 25.75 5.98
N GLY A 173 1.14 25.39 5.97
CA GLY A 173 0.05 26.23 5.46
C GLY A 173 -0.05 26.26 3.94
N PHE A 174 0.65 25.39 3.22
CA PHE A 174 0.56 25.23 1.76
C PHE A 174 -0.33 24.04 1.38
N TYR A 175 -0.93 24.10 0.20
CA TYR A 175 -1.75 23.02 -0.33
C TYR A 175 -0.91 21.94 -1.04
N ALA A 176 -1.22 20.68 -0.74
CA ALA A 176 -0.71 19.50 -1.41
C ALA A 176 -1.87 18.71 -2.02
N VAL A 177 -1.58 17.94 -3.07
CA VAL A 177 -2.57 17.14 -3.80
C VAL A 177 -2.18 15.68 -3.75
N TYR A 178 -3.16 14.82 -3.50
CA TYR A 178 -3.04 13.38 -3.63
C TYR A 178 -3.12 12.96 -5.10
N TYR A 179 -1.98 12.95 -5.80
CA TYR A 179 -1.93 12.65 -7.24
C TYR A 179 -2.42 11.23 -7.56
N SER A 180 -2.15 10.27 -6.67
CA SER A 180 -2.63 8.90 -6.79
C SER A 180 -4.16 8.79 -6.80
N ARG A 181 -4.88 9.62 -6.04
CA ARG A 181 -6.35 9.66 -6.06
C ARG A 181 -6.92 10.20 -7.37
N LEU A 182 -6.10 10.90 -8.15
CA LEU A 182 -6.46 11.39 -9.48
C LEU A 182 -6.06 10.41 -10.59
N GLY A 183 -5.36 9.31 -10.27
CA GLY A 183 -4.76 8.42 -11.27
C GLY A 183 -3.63 9.08 -12.05
N LEU A 184 -2.98 10.08 -11.46
CA LEU A 184 -1.92 10.86 -12.09
C LEU A 184 -0.61 10.74 -11.29
N LYS A 185 0.50 11.06 -11.93
CA LYS A 185 1.78 11.37 -11.29
C LYS A 185 2.33 12.69 -11.82
N MET A 186 3.26 13.29 -11.10
CA MET A 186 3.97 14.48 -11.56
C MET A 186 5.12 14.07 -12.48
N VAL A 187 5.21 14.69 -13.66
CA VAL A 187 6.27 14.43 -14.65
C VAL A 187 6.95 15.73 -15.03
N THR A 188 8.13 15.63 -15.65
CA THR A 188 8.79 16.82 -16.22
C THR A 188 8.15 17.21 -17.55
N LEU A 189 8.30 18.47 -17.98
CA LEU A 189 7.80 18.92 -19.27
C LEU A 189 8.43 18.14 -20.43
N ASP A 190 9.73 17.84 -20.34
CA ASP A 190 10.44 17.08 -21.36
C ASP A 190 9.90 15.65 -21.49
N GLU A 191 9.62 14.99 -20.37
CA GLU A 191 8.99 13.66 -20.34
C GLU A 191 7.57 13.70 -20.93
N TRP A 192 6.77 14.70 -20.55
CA TRP A 192 5.41 14.86 -21.08
C TRP A 192 5.38 15.14 -22.59
N GLN A 193 6.36 15.89 -23.11
CA GLN A 193 6.47 16.15 -24.55
C GLN A 193 6.90 14.91 -25.34
N GLN A 194 7.68 14.01 -24.74
CA GLN A 194 8.05 12.73 -25.35
C GLN A 194 6.88 11.75 -25.35
N ASP A 195 6.18 11.67 -24.23
CA ASP A 195 5.03 10.79 -24.05
C ASP A 195 4.00 11.48 -23.15
N ASN A 196 2.88 11.92 -23.73
CA ASN A 196 1.81 12.57 -22.98
C ASN A 196 1.05 11.60 -22.06
N THR A 197 1.20 10.30 -22.25
CA THR A 197 0.61 9.26 -21.40
C THR A 197 1.45 8.97 -20.17
N SER A 198 2.70 9.45 -20.15
CA SER A 198 3.61 9.32 -19.00
C SER A 198 3.02 9.92 -17.73
N ILE A 199 2.04 10.82 -17.79
CA ILE A 199 1.44 11.44 -16.61
C ILE A 199 0.43 10.54 -15.87
N PHE A 200 -0.06 9.48 -16.50
CA PHE A 200 -1.03 8.56 -15.89
C PHE A 200 -0.32 7.44 -15.12
N LEU A 201 -0.98 6.95 -14.06
CA LEU A 201 -0.57 5.77 -13.29
C LEU A 201 -1.15 4.48 -13.89
#